data_AF-A0AAV4H368-F1
#
_entry.id   AF-A0AAV4H368-F1
#
_cell.length_a   1.000
_cell.length_b   1.000
_cell.length_c   1.000
_cell.angle_alpha   90.00
_cell.angle_beta   90.00
_cell.angle_gamma   90.00
#
_symmetry.space_group_name_H-M   'P 1'
#
loop_
_entity.id
_entity.type
_entity.pdbx_description
1 polymer ?
#
loop_
_entity_poly.entity_id
_entity_poly.type
_entity_poly.pdbx_seq_one_letter_code
_entity_poly.pdbx_strand_id
1 'polypeptide(L)'
;MFEPHGPKMLSDIVTGNGTCYPFYIIPPKRLNRMWVDGQEDRPVVLRPGFQSRKRMFTVFFNYSGPLVVDILPQETTMTATHYVQNVLSQVKSAIND
;
A
#
# COMPACT_ATOMS: atom_id res chain seq x y z
N MET A 1 -14.88 -4.26 -23.10
CA MET A 1 -13.78 -3.28 -23.14
C MET A 1 -14.34 -1.96 -22.62
N PHE A 2 -13.59 -1.16 -21.87
CA PHE A 2 -14.06 0.17 -21.46
C PHE A 2 -13.97 1.09 -22.69
N GLU A 3 -15.08 1.71 -23.06
CA GLU A 3 -15.16 2.60 -24.22
C GLU A 3 -15.42 4.04 -23.76
N PRO A 4 -14.93 5.07 -24.49
CA PRO A 4 -15.09 6.48 -24.09
C PRO A 4 -16.53 6.94 -23.90
N HIS A 5 -17.51 6.25 -24.50
CA HIS A 5 -18.95 6.51 -24.39
C HIS A 5 -19.76 5.24 -24.13
N GLY A 6 -19.09 4.16 -23.68
CA GLY A 6 -19.74 2.89 -23.39
C GLY A 6 -20.43 2.90 -22.02
N PRO A 7 -21.29 1.90 -21.74
CA PRO A 7 -21.98 1.77 -20.45
C PRO A 7 -21.05 1.44 -19.27
N LYS A 8 -19.75 1.25 -19.53
CA LYS A 8 -18.71 1.03 -18.52
C LYS A 8 -17.55 1.94 -18.88
N MET A 9 -17.28 2.92 -18.03
CA MET A 9 -16.16 3.85 -18.16
C MET A 9 -15.09 3.55 -17.11
N LEU A 10 -13.83 3.88 -17.40
CA LEU A 10 -12.75 3.78 -16.42
C LEU A 10 -13.00 4.72 -15.22
N SER A 11 -13.77 5.79 -15.44
CA SER A 11 -14.20 6.71 -14.39
C SER A 11 -15.07 6.06 -13.32
N ASP A 12 -15.73 4.96 -13.65
CA ASP A 12 -16.67 4.26 -12.76
C ASP A 12 -15.94 3.27 -11.84
N ILE A 13 -14.64 3.06 -12.06
CA ILE A 13 -13.84 2.11 -11.29
C ILE A 13 -13.32 2.79 -10.03
N VAL A 14 -13.72 2.24 -8.90
CA VAL A 14 -13.04 2.44 -7.62
C VAL A 14 -12.18 1.22 -7.34
N THR A 15 -10.91 1.44 -7.02
CA THR A 15 -9.97 0.38 -6.66
C THR A 15 -9.24 0.73 -5.37
N GLY A 16 -8.73 -0.27 -4.69
CA GLY A 16 -7.97 -0.07 -3.46
C GLY A 16 -7.08 -1.25 -3.13
N ASN A 17 -6.09 -0.98 -2.27
CA ASN A 17 -5.17 -2.00 -1.77
C ASN A 17 -4.69 -1.67 -0.36
N GLY A 18 -4.30 -2.71 0.37
CA GLY A 18 -3.64 -2.62 1.67
C GLY A 18 -2.11 -2.67 1.52
N THR A 19 -1.39 -1.77 2.19
CA THR A 19 0.07 -1.77 2.19
C THR A 19 0.65 -1.37 3.55
N CYS A 20 1.79 -1.96 3.91
CA CYS A 20 2.48 -1.65 5.15
C CYS A 20 3.68 -0.75 4.90
N TYR A 21 3.69 0.44 5.49
CA TYR A 21 4.81 1.36 5.42
C TYR A 21 5.66 1.30 6.71
N PRO A 22 7.00 1.19 6.60
CA PRO A 22 7.89 1.30 7.75
C PRO A 22 7.94 2.75 8.26
N PHE A 23 8.19 2.94 9.56
CA PHE A 23 8.35 4.28 10.16
C PHE A 23 9.65 4.97 9.75
N TYR A 24 10.61 4.23 9.21
CA TYR A 24 11.89 4.74 8.74
C TYR A 24 12.12 4.34 7.29
N ILE A 25 12.87 5.17 6.58
CA ILE A 25 13.24 4.90 5.19
C ILE A 25 14.21 3.72 5.17
N ILE A 26 13.77 2.62 4.54
CA ILE A 26 14.65 1.48 4.27
C ILE A 26 15.33 1.77 2.92
N PRO A 27 16.66 1.98 2.88
CA PRO A 27 17.34 2.25 1.62
C PRO A 27 17.14 1.06 0.67
N PRO A 28 16.81 1.32 -0.61
CA PRO A 28 16.56 0.24 -1.55
C PRO A 28 17.84 -0.56 -1.80
N LYS A 29 17.71 -1.89 -1.90
CA LYS A 29 18.83 -2.84 -2.07
C LYS A 29 19.80 -2.47 -3.19
N ARG A 30 19.30 -1.79 -4.23
CA ARG A 30 20.10 -1.32 -5.38
C ARG A 30 21.22 -0.35 -5.01
N LEU A 31 21.09 0.38 -3.90
CA LEU A 31 22.10 1.32 -3.41
C LEU A 31 23.30 0.59 -2.79
N ASN A 32 23.14 -0.68 -2.42
CA ASN A 32 24.21 -1.49 -1.86
C ASN A 32 25.01 -2.24 -2.95
N ARG A 33 24.87 -1.83 -4.21
CA ARG A 33 25.63 -2.42 -5.30
C ARG A 33 27.00 -1.75 -5.34
N MET A 34 28.03 -2.56 -5.20
CA MET A 34 29.42 -2.16 -5.38
C MET A 34 30.16 -3.22 -6.17
N TRP A 35 31.23 -2.79 -6.82
CA TRP A 35 32.22 -3.70 -7.40
C TRP A 35 32.97 -4.38 -6.26
N VAL A 36 33.22 -5.67 -6.40
CA VAL A 36 33.89 -6.50 -5.40
C VAL A 36 34.96 -7.29 -6.16
N ASP A 37 36.18 -7.34 -5.63
CA ASP A 37 37.23 -8.16 -6.22
C ASP A 37 36.96 -9.66 -5.95
N GLY A 38 37.56 -10.56 -6.74
CA GLY A 38 37.28 -12.00 -6.70
C GLY A 38 37.63 -12.70 -5.38
N GLN A 39 38.41 -12.04 -4.52
CA GLN A 39 38.82 -12.51 -3.19
C GLN A 39 38.16 -11.73 -2.04
N GLU A 40 37.35 -10.70 -2.32
CA GLU A 40 36.72 -9.87 -1.30
C GLU A 40 35.32 -10.38 -0.94
N ASP A 41 34.98 -10.24 0.35
CA ASP A 41 33.66 -10.58 0.84
C ASP A 41 32.60 -9.60 0.33
N ARG A 42 31.43 -10.16 -0.02
CA ARG A 42 30.29 -9.35 -0.47
C ARG A 42 29.73 -8.54 0.69
N PRO A 43 29.29 -7.29 0.45
CA PRO A 43 28.65 -6.48 1.48
C PRO A 43 27.40 -7.17 2.02
N VAL A 44 27.38 -7.39 3.33
CA VAL A 44 26.22 -7.94 4.02
C VAL A 44 25.37 -6.78 4.52
N VAL A 45 24.18 -6.67 3.97
CA VAL A 45 23.18 -5.70 4.43
C VAL A 45 22.27 -6.42 5.40
N LEU A 46 22.32 -6.03 6.67
CA LEU A 46 21.34 -6.46 7.67
C LEU A 46 19.94 -6.12 7.16
N ARG A 47 19.08 -7.14 6.98
CA ARG A 47 17.69 -6.95 6.55
C ARG A 47 16.92 -6.34 7.73
N PRO A 48 16.50 -5.06 7.68
CA PRO A 48 15.82 -4.44 8.82
C PRO A 48 14.38 -4.98 9.02
N GLY A 49 13.87 -5.74 8.05
CA GLY A 49 12.45 -5.94 7.82
C GLY A 49 11.72 -6.87 8.80
N PHE A 50 12.42 -7.58 9.69
CA PHE A 50 11.77 -8.53 10.61
C PHE A 50 11.28 -7.89 11.93
N GLN A 51 11.90 -6.79 12.37
CA GLN A 51 11.52 -6.08 13.61
C GLN A 51 11.22 -4.58 13.41
N SER A 52 11.21 -4.10 12.17
CA SER A 52 10.84 -2.72 11.88
C SER A 52 9.39 -2.45 12.29
N ARG A 53 9.14 -1.40 13.09
CA ARG A 53 7.78 -0.87 13.27
C ARG A 53 7.23 -0.50 11.88
N LYS A 54 6.01 -0.95 11.57
CA LYS A 54 5.28 -0.64 10.33
C LYS A 54 3.85 -0.22 10.70
N ARG A 55 3.22 0.57 9.84
CA ARG A 55 1.76 0.83 9.87
C ARG A 55 1.13 0.31 8.59
N MET A 56 -0.02 -0.35 8.74
CA MET A 56 -0.82 -0.80 7.61
C MET A 56 -1.79 0.31 7.23
N PHE A 57 -1.82 0.62 5.95
CA PHE A 57 -2.74 1.57 5.32
C PHE A 57 -3.63 0.81 4.35
N THR A 58 -4.89 1.21 4.27
CA THR A 58 -5.81 0.78 3.21
C THR A 58 -6.25 2.02 2.46
N VAL A 59 -5.97 2.07 1.16
CA VAL A 59 -6.28 3.24 0.32
C VAL A 59 -7.21 2.81 -0.79
N PHE A 60 -8.30 3.55 -0.95
CA PHE A 60 -9.21 3.48 -2.09
C PHE A 60 -9.16 4.78 -2.89
N PHE A 61 -9.18 4.67 -4.21
CA PHE A 61 -9.11 5.80 -5.12
C PHE A 61 -9.85 5.50 -6.42
N ASN A 62 -10.20 6.55 -7.16
CA ASN A 62 -10.70 6.49 -8.53
C ASN A 62 -9.86 7.39 -9.43
N TYR A 63 -10.33 7.65 -10.66
CA TYR A 63 -9.63 8.51 -11.61
C TYR A 63 -9.44 9.95 -11.12
N SER A 64 -10.30 10.45 -10.23
CA SER A 64 -10.25 11.81 -9.68
C SER A 64 -9.28 11.92 -8.49
N GLY A 65 -8.94 10.81 -7.85
CA GLY A 65 -7.99 10.77 -6.75
C GLY A 65 -8.41 9.87 -5.58
N PRO A 66 -7.77 10.06 -4.41
CA PRO A 66 -8.06 9.28 -3.20
C PRO A 66 -9.48 9.53 -2.69
N LEU A 67 -10.17 8.44 -2.33
CA LEU A 67 -11.51 8.47 -1.73
C LEU A 67 -11.45 8.19 -0.22
N VAL A 68 -10.74 7.14 0.16
CA VAL A 68 -10.63 6.70 1.56
C VAL A 68 -9.21 6.31 1.86
N VAL A 69 -8.70 6.77 3.01
CA VAL A 69 -7.43 6.34 3.57
C VAL A 69 -7.69 5.88 5.00
N ASP A 70 -7.65 4.57 5.21
CA ASP A 70 -7.73 3.95 6.53
C ASP A 70 -6.32 3.65 7.04
N ILE A 71 -6.09 3.95 8.31
CA ILE A 71 -4.82 3.65 9.00
C ILE A 71 -5.16 2.65 10.09
N LEU A 72 -4.69 1.42 9.91
CA LEU A 72 -4.94 0.36 10.86
C LEU A 72 -4.29 0.74 12.22
N PRO A 73 -5.04 0.63 13.33
CA PRO A 73 -4.50 0.91 14.66
C PRO A 73 -3.25 0.09 14.98
N GLN A 74 -2.34 0.67 15.77
CA GLN A 74 -1.08 0.03 16.12
C GLN A 74 -1.33 -1.33 16.81
N GLU A 75 -0.50 -2.32 16.49
CA GLU A 75 -0.55 -3.68 17.08
C GLU A 75 -1.84 -4.46 16.79
N THR A 76 -2.67 -3.97 15.86
CA THR A 76 -3.83 -4.72 15.35
C THR A 76 -3.55 -5.29 13.97
N THR A 77 -4.32 -6.31 13.59
CA THR A 77 -4.31 -6.90 12.25
C THR A 77 -5.60 -6.57 11.53
N MET A 78 -5.54 -6.52 10.19
CA MET A 78 -6.73 -6.30 9.39
C MET A 78 -7.66 -7.50 9.55
N THR A 79 -8.83 -7.29 10.15
CA THR A 79 -9.89 -8.28 10.26
C THR A 79 -10.99 -7.99 9.25
N ALA A 80 -11.75 -9.02 8.87
CA ALA A 80 -12.92 -8.83 8.02
C ALA A 80 -13.92 -7.82 8.62
N THR A 81 -14.12 -7.86 9.94
CA THR A 81 -14.99 -6.94 10.66
C THR A 81 -14.53 -5.50 10.54
N HIS A 82 -13.24 -5.23 10.79
CA HIS A 82 -12.66 -3.90 10.62
C HIS A 82 -12.81 -3.40 9.18
N TYR A 83 -12.49 -4.27 8.20
CA TYR A 83 -12.58 -3.93 6.79
C TYR A 83 -14.00 -3.55 6.37
N VAL A 84 -15.02 -4.32 6.79
CA VAL A 84 -16.42 -4.03 6.45
C VAL A 84 -16.92 -2.78 7.18
N GLN A 85 -16.69 -2.68 8.49
CA GLN A 85 -17.29 -1.66 9.33
C GLN A 85 -16.61 -0.30 9.21
N ASN A 86 -15.29 -0.28 9.03
CA ASN A 86 -14.52 0.96 9.06
C ASN A 86 -14.03 1.37 7.67
N VAL A 87 -13.75 0.43 6.76
CA VAL A 87 -13.19 0.77 5.44
C VAL A 87 -14.29 0.83 4.37
N LEU A 88 -15.01 -0.28 4.14
CA LEU A 88 -16.01 -0.35 3.08
C LEU A 88 -17.22 0.55 3.33
N SER A 89 -17.59 0.78 4.59
CA SER A 89 -18.65 1.74 4.95
C SER A 89 -18.31 3.15 4.47
N GLN A 90 -17.08 3.60 4.66
CA GLN A 90 -16.57 4.89 4.19
C GLN A 90 -16.50 4.93 2.67
N VAL A 91 -16.01 3.86 2.02
CA VAL A 91 -15.94 3.78 0.55
C VAL A 91 -17.33 3.89 -0.05
N LYS A 92 -18.33 3.18 0.53
CA LYS A 92 -19.72 3.28 0.08
C LYS A 92 -20.26 4.70 0.24
N SER A 93 -19.94 5.41 1.32
CA SER A 93 -20.34 6.81 1.48
C SER A 93 -19.71 7.69 0.40
N ALA A 94 -18.40 7.58 0.20
CA ALA A 94 -17.64 8.41 -0.73
C ALA A 94 -17.97 8.18 -2.22
N ILE A 95 -18.62 7.08 -2.57
CA ILE A 95 -19.10 6.81 -3.94
C ILE A 95 -20.46 7.46 -4.20
N ASN A 96 -21.27 7.67 -3.15
CA ASN A 96 -22.62 8.22 -3.28
C ASN A 96 -22.68 9.75 -3.08
N ASP A 97 -21.57 10.39 -2.69
CA ASP A 97 -21.39 11.84 -2.64
C ASP A 97 -20.97 12.39 -4.02
#